data_AF-A0A0D0THJ2-F1
#
_entry.id   AF-A0A0D0THJ2-F1
#
_cell.length_a   1.000
_cell.length_b   1.000
_cell.length_c   1.000
_cell.angle_alpha   90.00
_cell.angle_beta   90.00
_cell.angle_gamma   90.00
#
_symmetry.space_group_name_H-M   'P 1'
#
loop_
_entity.id
_entity.type
_entity.pdbx_description
1 polymer ?
#
loop_
_entity_poly.entity_id
_entity_poly.type
_entity_poly.pdbx_seq_one_letter_code
_entity_poly.pdbx_strand_id
1 'polypeptide(L)'
;MQIIQRYMLTIHDLFTITGGGICGAEAEVAILDGGVEMDRVKFSGKCQSKGGYSRSYCGKSGLEAALVSGPGRIDFGLEQEVAI
;
A
#
# COMPACT_ATOMS: atom_id res chain seq x y z
N MET A 1 11.75 3.69 -24.40
CA MET A 1 11.12 4.72 -23.55
C MET A 1 10.27 3.97 -22.54
N GLN A 2 10.71 3.87 -21.27
CA GLN A 2 9.85 3.27 -20.24
C GLN A 2 8.88 4.34 -19.74
N ILE A 3 7.58 4.07 -19.86
CA ILE A 3 6.55 4.95 -19.30
C ILE A 3 6.55 4.70 -17.80
N ILE A 4 6.97 5.71 -17.04
CA ILE A 4 6.92 5.69 -15.57
C ILE A 4 5.54 6.21 -15.17
N GLN A 5 4.76 5.37 -14.51
CA GLN A 5 3.48 5.73 -13.92
C GLN A 5 3.65 5.97 -12.42
N ARG A 6 2.81 6.87 -11.89
CA ARG A 6 2.72 7.15 -10.47
C ARG A 6 1.46 6.49 -9.94
N TYR A 7 1.63 5.70 -8.90
CA TYR A 7 0.58 5.02 -8.16
C TYR A 7 0.48 5.60 -6.77
N MET A 8 -0.69 5.49 -6.16
CA MET A 8 -0.92 5.77 -4.74
C MET A 8 -1.21 4.45 -4.03
N LEU A 9 -0.32 4.07 -3.11
CA LEU A 9 -0.55 2.96 -2.18
C LEU A 9 -1.11 3.51 -0.88
N THR A 10 -2.33 3.09 -0.52
CA THR A 10 -2.98 3.48 0.73
C THR A 10 -3.23 2.25 1.59
N ILE A 11 -2.86 2.32 2.87
CA ILE A 11 -3.20 1.30 3.86
C ILE A 11 -4.23 1.83 4.87
N HIS A 12 -5.26 1.03 5.12
CA HIS A 12 -6.30 1.25 6.11
C HIS A 12 -6.21 0.21 7.22
N ASP A 13 -6.77 0.55 8.38
CA ASP A 13 -6.94 -0.35 9.52
C ASP A 13 -5.65 -1.04 9.99
N LEU A 14 -4.53 -0.30 9.95
CA LEU A 14 -3.25 -0.76 10.47
C LEU A 14 -3.26 -0.67 12.00
N PHE A 15 -3.92 -1.63 12.64
CA PHE A 15 -3.96 -1.78 14.08
C PHE A 15 -4.29 -3.21 14.49
N THR A 16 -4.02 -3.54 15.75
CA THR A 16 -4.49 -4.78 16.38
C THR A 16 -5.35 -4.46 17.59
N ILE A 17 -6.27 -5.37 17.93
CA ILE A 17 -7.08 -5.28 19.14
C ILE A 17 -6.58 -6.35 20.12
N THR A 18 -6.05 -5.93 21.26
CA THR A 18 -5.56 -6.83 22.32
C THR A 18 -6.03 -6.32 23.68
N GLY A 19 -6.60 -7.19 24.51
CA GLY A 19 -7.05 -6.82 25.86
C GLY A 19 -8.06 -5.68 25.92
N GLY A 20 -8.87 -5.48 24.86
CA GLY A 20 -9.81 -4.36 24.74
C GLY A 20 -9.19 -3.02 24.32
N GLY A 21 -7.88 -2.97 24.11
CA GLY A 21 -7.15 -1.80 23.61
C GLY A 21 -6.80 -1.91 22.12
N ILE A 22 -6.64 -0.75 21.47
CA ILE A 22 -6.17 -0.66 20.08
C ILE A 22 -4.69 -0.30 20.08
N CYS A 23 -3.88 -1.20 19.54
CA CYS A 23 -2.44 -1.04 19.40
C CYS A 23 -2.07 -0.79 17.94
N GLY A 24 -0.97 -0.07 17.70
CA GLY A 24 -0.41 -0.01 16.35
C GLY A 24 0.04 -1.40 15.88
N ALA A 25 0.21 -1.55 14.59
CA ALA A 25 0.65 -2.78 13.97
C ALA A 25 1.73 -2.51 12.93
N GLU A 26 2.35 -3.60 12.48
CA GLU A 26 3.20 -3.62 11.30
C GLU A 26 2.52 -4.44 10.21
N ALA A 27 2.64 -4.00 8.97
CA ALA A 27 2.16 -4.70 7.79
C ALA A 27 3.16 -4.56 6.65
N GLU A 28 3.22 -5.57 5.81
CA GLU A 28 4.09 -5.57 4.64
C GLU A 28 3.24 -5.75 3.38
N VAL A 29 3.56 -4.95 2.36
CA VAL A 29 2.89 -4.95 1.06
C VAL A 29 3.93 -5.24 -0.01
N ALA A 30 3.71 -6.31 -0.78
CA ALA A 30 4.51 -6.60 -1.95
C ALA A 30 4.00 -5.79 -3.14
N ILE A 31 4.91 -5.20 -3.90
CA ILE A 31 4.65 -4.63 -5.22
C ILE A 31 4.99 -5.69 -6.26
N LEU A 32 4.01 -6.02 -7.08
CA LEU A 32 4.06 -7.12 -8.03
C LEU A 32 4.07 -6.61 -9.46
N ASP A 33 4.75 -7.36 -10.31
CA ASP A 33 4.74 -7.23 -11.76
C ASP A 33 4.35 -8.57 -12.37
N GLY A 34 3.12 -8.69 -12.87
CA GLY A 34 2.61 -9.94 -13.42
C GLY A 34 2.69 -11.09 -12.42
N GLY A 35 2.38 -10.81 -11.15
CA GLY A 35 2.47 -11.77 -10.04
C GLY A 35 3.87 -12.02 -9.48
N VAL A 36 4.93 -11.41 -10.02
CA VAL A 36 6.30 -11.53 -9.49
C VAL A 36 6.59 -10.36 -8.56
N GLU A 37 7.01 -10.63 -7.33
CA GLU A 37 7.41 -9.58 -6.39
C GLU A 37 8.68 -8.85 -6.86
N MET A 38 8.56 -7.54 -7.03
CA MET A 38 9.67 -6.65 -7.43
C MET A 38 10.18 -5.81 -6.26
N ASP A 39 9.30 -5.47 -5.32
CA ASP A 39 9.61 -4.61 -4.18
C ASP A 39 8.67 -4.90 -2.99
N ARG A 40 9.04 -4.42 -1.80
CA ARG A 40 8.28 -4.60 -0.57
C ARG A 40 8.26 -3.34 0.27
N VAL A 41 7.06 -2.88 0.59
CA VAL A 41 6.80 -1.69 1.40
C VAL A 41 6.38 -2.12 2.81
N LYS A 42 7.12 -1.67 3.82
CA LYS A 42 6.76 -1.88 5.23
C LYS A 42 5.99 -0.66 5.76
N PHE A 43 4.87 -0.94 6.42
CA PHE A 43 4.10 0.02 7.19
C PHE A 43 4.21 -0.31 8.68
N SER A 44 4.35 0.73 9.50
CA SER A 44 4.37 0.61 10.96
C SER A 44 3.62 1.78 11.57
N GLY A 45 2.69 1.53 12.48
CA GLY A 45 1.97 2.58 13.18
C GLY A 45 0.54 2.18 13.51
N LYS A 46 -0.29 3.16 13.89
CA LYS A 46 -1.70 2.96 14.19
C LYS A 46 -2.55 3.76 13.22
N CYS A 47 -3.19 3.11 12.25
CA CYS A 47 -4.06 3.77 11.28
C CYS A 47 -5.52 3.38 11.48
N GLN A 48 -6.32 4.29 12.02
CA GLN A 48 -7.78 4.17 12.13
C GLN A 48 -8.51 5.22 11.27
N SER A 49 -7.74 5.99 10.48
CA SER A 49 -8.28 7.05 9.64
C SER A 49 -9.08 6.46 8.49
N LYS A 50 -10.24 7.07 8.21
CA LYS A 50 -11.01 6.75 6.98
C LYS A 50 -10.19 6.98 5.72
N GLY A 51 -9.27 7.96 5.72
CA GLY A 51 -8.41 8.26 4.58
C GLY A 51 -7.17 7.37 4.46
N GLY A 52 -6.92 6.50 5.45
CA GLY A 52 -5.74 5.64 5.46
C GLY A 52 -4.42 6.40 5.58
N TYR A 53 -3.31 5.66 5.40
CA TYR A 53 -1.99 6.22 5.19
C TYR A 53 -1.53 5.93 3.78
N SER A 54 -1.26 7.00 3.02
CA SER A 54 -0.92 6.91 1.61
C SER A 54 0.55 7.24 1.36
N ARG A 55 1.12 6.56 0.37
CA ARG A 55 2.46 6.83 -0.16
C ARG A 55 2.42 6.68 -1.67
N SER A 56 2.96 7.67 -2.37
CA SER A 56 3.13 7.57 -3.82
C SER A 56 4.26 6.60 -4.18
N TYR A 57 4.05 5.82 -5.25
CA TYR A 57 4.98 4.83 -5.78
C TYR A 57 5.16 5.08 -7.28
N CYS A 58 6.40 5.22 -7.74
CA CYS A 58 6.68 5.40 -9.16
C CYS A 58 7.24 4.09 -9.73
N GLY A 59 6.68 3.63 -10.84
CA GLY A 59 7.12 2.39 -11.46
C GLY A 59 6.59 2.25 -12.88
N LYS A 60 6.79 1.09 -13.49
CA LYS A 60 6.25 0.82 -14.82
C LYS A 60 4.72 0.66 -14.79
N SER A 61 4.10 0.56 -15.95
CA SER A 61 2.68 0.27 -16.06
C SER A 61 2.32 -1.17 -15.67
N GLY A 62 1.10 -1.34 -15.15
CA GLY A 62 0.55 -2.65 -14.79
C GLY A 62 1.08 -3.23 -13.47
N LEU A 63 1.61 -2.39 -12.59
CA LEU A 63 2.00 -2.84 -11.25
C LEU A 63 0.77 -3.12 -10.40
N GLU A 64 0.90 -4.13 -9.54
CA GLU A 64 -0.11 -4.54 -8.57
C GLU A 64 0.49 -4.46 -7.17
N ALA A 65 -0.37 -4.46 -6.14
CA ALA A 65 0.06 -4.52 -4.75
C ALA A 65 -0.74 -5.57 -4.00
N ALA A 66 -0.06 -6.34 -3.14
CA ALA A 66 -0.67 -7.37 -2.31
C ALA A 66 -0.19 -7.26 -0.87
N LEU A 67 -1.13 -7.35 0.08
CA LEU A 67 -0.79 -7.46 1.49
C LEU A 67 -0.20 -8.86 1.74
N VAL A 68 1.06 -8.94 2.19
CA VAL A 68 1.75 -10.21 2.42
C VAL A 68 1.79 -10.61 3.89
N SER A 69 1.81 -9.63 4.80
CA SER A 69 1.84 -9.87 6.23
C SER A 69 1.21 -8.72 7.01
N GLY A 70 0.76 -9.02 8.24
CA GLY A 70 0.18 -8.04 9.15
C GLY A 70 -1.29 -7.71 8.88
N PRO A 71 -1.92 -6.89 9.75
CA PRO A 71 -3.30 -6.45 9.57
C PRO A 71 -3.38 -5.25 8.63
N GLY A 72 -4.54 -5.08 8.03
CA GLY A 72 -4.89 -3.90 7.26
C GLY A 72 -5.60 -4.25 5.97
N ARG A 73 -6.01 -3.21 5.26
CA ARG A 73 -6.56 -3.29 3.90
C ARG A 73 -5.78 -2.32 3.04
N ILE A 74 -5.52 -2.69 1.80
CA ILE A 74 -4.74 -1.86 0.89
C ILE A 74 -5.56 -1.47 -0.33
N ASP A 75 -5.34 -0.26 -0.79
CA ASP A 75 -5.78 0.26 -2.07
C ASP A 75 -4.54 0.69 -2.85
N PHE A 76 -4.43 0.24 -4.10
CA PHE A 76 -3.33 0.59 -4.99
C PHE A 76 -3.88 0.97 -6.35
N GLY A 77 -3.67 2.22 -6.75
CA GLY A 77 -4.23 2.73 -8.00
C GLY A 77 -3.39 3.85 -8.59
N LEU A 78 -3.62 4.15 -9.87
CA LEU A 78 -2.90 5.22 -10.56
C LEU A 78 -3.26 6.59 -9.99
N GLU A 79 -2.24 7.36 -9.66
CA GLU A 79 -2.36 8.75 -9.18
C GLU A 79 -2.39 9.67 -10.42
N GLN A 80 -3.56 9.72 -11.09
CA GLN A 80 -3.86 10.52 -12.31
C GLN A 80 -2.90 10.35 -13.50
N GLU A 81 -3.40 9.78 -14.60
CA GLU A 81 -2.83 10.03 -15.94
C GLU A 81 -3.22 11.46 -16.33
N VAL A 82 -2.33 12.44 -16.14
CA VAL A 82 -2.55 13.78 -16.71
C VAL A 82 -2.35 13.67 -18.21
N ALA A 83 -3.46 13.52 -18.95
CA ALA A 83 -3.48 13.81 -20.37
C ALA A 83 -3.15 15.30 -20.54
N ILE A 84 -1.98 15.57 -21.14
CA ILE A 84 -1.62 16.88 -21.70
C ILE A 84 -2.45 17.16 -22.94
#